data_AF-A0A4Q6BDL5-F1
#
_entry.id   AF-A0A4Q6BDL5-F1
#
_cell.length_a   1.000
_cell.length_b   1.000
_cell.length_c   1.000
_cell.angle_alpha   90.00
_cell.angle_beta   90.00
_cell.angle_gamma   90.00
#
_symmetry.space_group_name_H-M   'P 1'
#
loop_
_entity.id
_entity.type
_entity.pdbx_description
1 polymer ?
#
loop_
_entity_poly.entity_id
_entity_poly.type
_entity_poly.pdbx_seq_one_letter_code
_entity_poly.pdbx_strand_id
1 'polypeptide(L)'
;MKFLLLTLLLFCTKFLLATDSTFYFTTSDSVRLYVRVAGSGQPCLFVHGGPGSNAYYYEAMAGAPVIEQKLQMIYFDQRGSGRSDSAANRNYSLPRMLQD
;
A
#
# COMPACT_ATOMS: atom_id res chain seq x y z
N MET A 1 -36.00 -11.75 18.65
CA MET A 1 -34.86 -11.05 19.30
C MET A 1 -33.52 -11.76 19.13
N LYS A 2 -33.42 -13.10 19.21
CA LYS A 2 -32.17 -13.84 18.97
C LYS A 2 -31.59 -13.71 17.54
N PHE A 3 -32.44 -13.70 16.50
CA PHE A 3 -32.00 -13.52 15.11
C PHE A 3 -31.41 -12.13 14.83
N LEU A 4 -31.97 -11.08 15.45
CA LEU A 4 -31.51 -9.70 15.27
C LEU A 4 -30.14 -9.45 15.95
N LEU A 5 -29.89 -10.13 17.06
CA LEU A 5 -28.61 -10.09 17.78
C LEU A 5 -27.49 -10.79 16.97
N LEU A 6 -27.82 -11.89 16.28
CA LEU A 6 -26.87 -12.64 15.46
C LEU A 6 -26.45 -11.86 14.19
N THR A 7 -27.40 -11.15 13.57
CA THR A 7 -27.12 -10.29 12.40
C THR A 7 -26.28 -9.06 12.76
N LEU A 8 -26.46 -8.48 13.95
CA LEU A 8 -25.68 -7.34 14.41
C LEU A 8 -24.22 -7.75 14.74
N LEU A 9 -24.02 -8.95 15.29
CA LEU A 9 -22.70 -9.52 15.57
C LEU A 9 -21.89 -9.76 14.28
N LEU A 10 -22.54 -10.23 13.21
CA LEU A 10 -21.94 -10.50 11.90
C LEU A 10 -21.59 -9.22 11.11
N PHE A 11 -22.23 -8.09 11.39
CA PHE A 11 -21.91 -6.80 10.76
C PHE A 11 -20.74 -6.10 11.45
N CYS A 12 -20.58 -6.29 12.76
CA CYS A 12 -19.49 -5.73 13.56
C CYS A 12 -18.11 -6.34 13.20
N THR A 13 -18.07 -7.62 12.81
CA THR A 13 -16.80 -8.29 12.50
C THR A 13 -16.15 -7.83 11.19
N LYS A 14 -16.92 -7.27 10.24
CA LYS A 14 -16.37 -6.86 8.93
C LYS A 14 -15.55 -5.58 8.98
N PHE A 15 -15.78 -4.74 9.98
CA PHE A 15 -15.05 -3.47 10.12
C PHE A 15 -13.64 -3.66 10.71
N LEU A 16 -13.33 -4.83 11.28
CA LEU A 16 -12.09 -5.05 12.04
C LEU A 16 -10.98 -5.80 11.29
N LEU A 17 -11.23 -6.28 10.07
CA LEU A 17 -10.20 -6.99 9.32
C LEU A 17 -9.34 -5.99 8.55
N ALA A 18 -8.19 -5.65 9.13
CA ALA A 18 -7.07 -5.03 8.41
C ALA A 18 -6.88 -5.77 7.08
N THR A 19 -7.14 -5.09 5.97
CA THR A 19 -7.14 -5.72 4.66
C THR A 19 -5.72 -5.67 4.12
N ASP A 20 -4.95 -6.73 4.36
CA ASP A 20 -3.70 -6.93 3.63
C ASP A 20 -4.03 -7.29 2.18
N SER A 21 -3.64 -6.44 1.24
CA SER A 21 -3.86 -6.64 -0.18
C SER A 21 -2.66 -6.19 -0.97
N THR A 22 -2.34 -6.93 -2.02
CA THR A 22 -1.25 -6.62 -2.94
C THR A 22 -1.78 -6.55 -4.35
N PHE A 23 -1.41 -5.51 -5.10
CA PHE A 23 -1.77 -5.34 -6.49
C PHE A 23 -0.75 -4.49 -7.24
N TYR A 24 -0.94 -4.35 -8.55
CA TYR A 24 -0.19 -3.42 -9.38
C TYR A 24 -1.08 -2.27 -9.82
N PHE A 25 -0.62 -1.04 -9.59
CA PHE A 25 -1.22 0.17 -10.15
C PHE A 25 -0.55 0.51 -11.47
N THR A 26 -1.31 0.72 -12.54
CA THR A 26 -0.75 1.07 -13.85
C THR A 26 -0.83 2.59 -14.05
N THR A 27 0.32 3.24 -14.20
CA THR A 27 0.42 4.69 -14.39
C THR A 27 -0.10 5.13 -15.76
N SER A 28 -0.29 6.44 -15.95
CA SER A 28 -0.71 7.03 -17.23
C SER A 28 0.26 6.80 -18.40
N ASP A 29 1.52 6.44 -18.12
CA ASP A 29 2.51 6.02 -19.11
C ASP A 29 2.81 4.51 -19.07
N SER A 30 1.87 3.71 -18.55
CA SER A 30 1.85 2.25 -18.57
C SER A 30 2.94 1.56 -17.74
N VAL A 31 3.53 2.23 -16.75
CA VAL A 31 4.42 1.61 -15.77
C VAL A 31 3.57 0.96 -14.68
N ARG A 32 3.82 -0.31 -14.36
CA ARG A 32 3.13 -1.00 -13.26
C ARG A 32 3.91 -0.79 -11.97
N LEU A 33 3.27 -0.19 -10.98
CA LEU A 33 3.80 0.03 -9.64
C LEU A 33 3.26 -1.03 -8.70
N TYR A 34 4.14 -1.74 -8.00
CA TYR A 34 3.76 -2.65 -6.94
C TYR A 34 3.19 -1.85 -5.76
N VAL A 35 2.05 -2.30 -5.23
CA VAL A 35 1.40 -1.71 -4.06
C VAL A 35 1.01 -2.83 -3.08
N ARG A 36 1.37 -2.67 -1.81
CA ARG A 36 0.79 -3.40 -0.68
C ARG A 36 0.03 -2.43 0.22
N VAL A 37 -1.23 -2.74 0.48
CA VAL A 37 -2.04 -2.04 1.47
C VAL A 37 -2.13 -2.94 2.69
N ALA A 38 -1.82 -2.42 3.87
CA ALA A 38 -1.89 -3.16 5.13
C ALA A 38 -2.45 -2.29 6.25
N GLY A 39 -3.05 -2.93 7.26
CA GLY A 39 -3.63 -2.20 8.38
C GLY A 39 -5.02 -1.61 8.12
N SER A 40 -5.40 -0.65 8.95
CA SER A 40 -6.70 0.05 8.88
C SER A 40 -6.58 1.43 9.53
N GLY A 41 -7.49 2.35 9.20
CA GLY A 41 -7.50 3.72 9.74
C GLY A 41 -7.22 4.77 8.67
N GLN A 42 -6.60 5.89 9.06
CA GLN A 42 -6.24 6.95 8.11
C GLN A 42 -5.23 6.41 7.07
N PRO A 43 -5.46 6.57 5.77
CA PRO A 43 -4.50 6.19 4.75
C PRO A 43 -3.17 6.93 4.92
N CYS A 44 -2.07 6.19 4.83
CA CYS A 44 -0.71 6.73 4.90
C CYS A 44 0.15 6.13 3.79
N LEU A 45 0.50 6.95 2.81
CA LEU A 45 1.39 6.57 1.71
C LEU A 45 2.84 6.60 2.19
N PHE A 46 3.53 5.46 2.09
CA PHE A 46 4.95 5.38 2.38
C PHE A 46 5.78 5.62 1.10
N VAL A 47 6.46 6.76 1.03
CA VAL A 47 7.40 7.09 -0.06
C VAL A 47 8.81 6.73 0.38
N HIS A 48 9.40 5.70 -0.22
CA HIS A 48 10.76 5.30 0.11
C HIS A 48 11.82 6.29 -0.42
N GLY A 49 12.97 6.36 0.25
CA GLY A 49 14.12 7.17 -0.19
C GLY A 49 15.17 6.35 -0.95
N GLY A 50 16.33 6.97 -1.21
CA GLY A 50 17.54 6.32 -1.73
C GLY A 50 17.50 5.93 -3.22
N PRO A 51 18.62 5.97 -3.95
CA PRO A 51 18.66 5.50 -5.34
C PRO A 51 18.51 3.97 -5.37
N GLY A 52 17.38 3.48 -5.90
CA GLY A 52 17.13 2.05 -6.09
C GLY A 52 16.67 1.27 -4.86
N SER A 53 16.22 1.94 -3.79
CA SER A 53 15.56 1.27 -2.65
C SER A 53 14.14 0.80 -3.00
N ASN A 54 13.36 0.31 -2.04
CA ASN A 54 11.96 -0.12 -2.22
C ASN A 54 11.18 0.00 -0.90
N ALA A 55 9.86 -0.17 -0.89
CA ALA A 55 9.08 -0.08 0.34
C ALA A 55 9.27 -1.28 1.29
N TYR A 56 9.79 -2.41 0.78
CA TYR A 56 9.93 -3.65 1.54
C TYR A 56 10.78 -3.50 2.80
N TYR A 57 11.82 -2.64 2.79
CA TYR A 57 12.65 -2.45 3.98
C TYR A 57 11.83 -1.95 5.17
N TYR A 58 10.80 -1.12 4.93
CA TYR A 58 9.93 -0.60 5.98
C TYR A 58 8.85 -1.60 6.33
N GLU A 59 8.26 -2.26 5.32
CA GLU A 59 7.29 -3.36 5.50
C GLU A 59 7.86 -4.47 6.42
N ALA A 60 9.16 -4.75 6.31
CA ALA A 60 9.85 -5.80 7.07
C ALA A 60 10.38 -5.35 8.43
N MET A 61 10.26 -4.06 8.80
CA MET A 61 10.70 -3.58 10.12
C MET A 61 9.78 -4.14 11.22
N ALA A 62 10.36 -4.50 12.36
CA ALA A 62 9.61 -4.96 13.53
C ALA A 62 8.51 -3.98 14.01
N GLY A 63 8.65 -2.69 13.67
CA GLY A 63 7.67 -1.65 13.99
C GLY A 63 6.47 -1.57 13.04
N ALA A 64 6.53 -2.17 11.84
CA ALA A 64 5.47 -2.05 10.84
C ALA A 64 4.09 -2.50 11.36
N PRO A 65 3.95 -3.66 12.05
CA PRO A 65 2.65 -4.08 12.58
C PRO A 65 2.04 -3.10 13.58
N VAL A 66 2.86 -2.37 14.34
CA VAL A 66 2.39 -1.37 15.32
C VAL A 66 1.82 -0.14 14.63
N ILE A 67 2.39 0.23 13.47
CA ILE A 67 1.92 1.36 12.67
C ILE A 67 0.66 0.97 11.88
N GLU A 68 0.64 -0.23 11.29
CA GLU A 68 -0.52 -0.79 10.56
C GLU A 68 -1.78 -0.93 11.44
N GLN A 69 -1.62 -1.06 12.77
CA GLN A 69 -2.75 -1.01 13.71
C GLN A 69 -3.40 0.37 13.85
N LYS A 70 -2.69 1.44 13.46
CA LYS A 70 -3.13 2.84 13.64
C LYS A 70 -3.43 3.54 12.31
N LEU A 71 -2.80 3.08 11.23
CA LEU A 71 -2.87 3.65 9.90
C LEU A 71 -3.13 2.55 8.88
N GLN A 72 -3.87 2.89 7.84
CA GLN A 72 -3.91 2.07 6.64
C GLN A 72 -2.69 2.42 5.80
N MET A 73 -1.63 1.63 5.95
CA MET A 73 -0.38 1.85 5.26
C MET A 73 -0.51 1.44 3.79
N ILE A 74 -0.05 2.31 2.90
CA ILE A 74 0.05 2.07 1.46
C ILE A 74 1.53 2.08 1.12
N TYR A 75 2.10 0.89 1.02
CA TYR A 75 3.49 0.68 0.61
C TYR A 75 3.52 0.56 -0.90
N PHE A 76 4.34 1.35 -1.56
CA PHE A 76 4.55 1.20 -3.00
C PHE A 76 6.03 1.32 -3.32
N ASP A 77 6.45 0.57 -4.34
CA ASP A 77 7.78 0.75 -4.91
C ASP A 77 7.67 1.78 -6.04
N GLN A 78 8.49 2.84 -5.99
CA GLN A 78 8.52 3.87 -7.04
C GLN A 78 8.91 3.23 -8.39
N ARG A 79 8.57 3.90 -9.51
CA ARG A 79 8.94 3.43 -10.85
C ARG A 79 10.44 3.09 -10.93
N GLY A 80 10.76 1.95 -11.55
CA GLY A 80 12.12 1.46 -11.68
C GLY A 80 12.79 0.98 -10.38
N SER A 81 12.00 0.75 -9.32
CA SER A 81 12.48 0.31 -8.02
C SER A 81 11.79 -0.98 -7.57
N GLY A 82 12.52 -1.82 -6.83
CA GLY A 82 11.97 -3.02 -6.19
C GLY A 82 11.18 -3.93 -7.12
N ARG A 83 9.90 -4.10 -6.79
CA ARG A 83 8.92 -4.95 -7.48
C ARG A 83 8.19 -4.23 -8.60
N SER A 84 8.37 -2.92 -8.75
CA SER A 84 7.76 -2.11 -9.81
C SER A 84 8.53 -2.22 -11.13
N ASP A 85 7.81 -2.09 -12.23
CA ASP A 85 8.41 -2.09 -13.56
C ASP A 85 9.31 -0.84 -13.76
N SER A 86 10.32 -0.99 -14.62
CA SER A 86 11.14 0.14 -15.09
C SER A 86 10.47 0.88 -16.24
N ALA A 87 10.60 2.21 -16.26
CA ALA A 87 10.05 3.03 -17.33
C ALA A 87 10.85 2.81 -18.62
N ALA A 88 10.22 2.29 -19.68
CA ALA A 88 10.88 2.01 -20.96
C ALA A 88 11.50 3.27 -21.60
N ASN A 89 10.85 4.43 -21.39
CA ASN A 89 11.33 5.73 -21.85
C ASN A 89 12.41 6.36 -20.95
N ARG A 90 12.81 5.69 -19.87
CA ARG A 90 13.77 6.16 -18.87
C ARG A 90 13.39 7.50 -18.21
N ASN A 91 12.10 7.84 -18.18
CA ASN A 91 11.63 9.08 -17.55
C ASN A 91 11.46 8.88 -16.03
N TYR A 92 12.47 9.33 -15.29
CA TYR A 92 12.51 9.38 -13.82
C TYR A 92 12.57 10.81 -13.30
N SER A 93 12.06 11.78 -14.08
CA SER A 93 12.01 13.18 -13.66
C SER A 93 11.01 13.38 -12.52
N LEU A 94 11.27 14.35 -11.65
CA LEU A 94 10.35 14.67 -10.56
C LEU A 94 8.92 14.97 -11.04
N PRO A 95 8.67 15.74 -12.10
CA PRO A 95 7.31 15.95 -12.61
C PRO A 95 6.61 14.67 -13.04
N ARG A 96 7.35 13.68 -13.55
CA ARG A 96 6.78 12.37 -13.88
C ARG A 96 6.46 11.58 -12.63
N MET A 97 7.37 11.52 -11.66
CA MET A 97 7.15 10.80 -10.40
C MET A 97 6.04 11.43 -9.54
N LEU A 98 5.80 12.73 -9.66
CA LEU A 98 4.66 13.41 -9.01
C LEU A 98 3.29 13.06 -9.62
N GLN A 99 3.27 12.60 -10.87
CA GLN A 99 2.05 12.16 -11.55
C GLN A 99 1.72 10.69 -11.33
N ASP A 100 2.67 9.93 -10.78
CA ASP A 100 2.46 8.55 -10.35
C ASP A 100 1.64 8.52 -9.06
#